data_AF-A0A4Y1ZFX4-F1
#
_entry.id   AF-A0A4Y1ZFX4-F1
#
_cell.length_a   1.000
_cell.length_b   1.000
_cell.length_c   1.000
_cell.angle_alpha   90.00
_cell.angle_beta   90.00
_cell.angle_gamma   90.00
#
_symmetry.space_group_name_H-M   'P 1'
#
loop_
_entity.id
_entity.type
_entity.pdbx_description
1 polymer ?
#
loop_
_entity_poly.entity_id
_entity_poly.type
_entity_poly.pdbx_seq_one_letter_code
_entity_poly.pdbx_strand_id
1 'polypeptide(L)'
;MLGDKVLGSMKQAGIEVLEQKEVGDIDIDHVVDEAFQLPAQTEAVVGIGGGKALDAAKYTALLRKWPFISVPTSTSNDGFSSSNTSLTIHGRRISVHAKMPYGIVIDVDVIRNAPECFIYSGVGDLVSKITAAEDWIFEEKNGVTRVDDCALMLSKKR
;
A
#
# COMPACT_ATOMS: atom_id res chain seq x y z
N MET A 1 0.40 19.04 -12.68
CA MET A 1 1.09 17.86 -12.08
C MET A 1 0.06 16.76 -11.80
N LEU A 2 0.44 15.54 -11.43
CA LEU A 2 -0.51 14.43 -11.18
C LEU A 2 -1.56 14.82 -10.11
N GLY A 3 -1.14 15.54 -9.06
CA GLY A 3 -2.02 16.06 -8.02
C GLY A 3 -3.18 16.91 -8.57
N ASP A 4 -2.88 17.89 -9.43
CA ASP A 4 -3.92 18.76 -10.04
C ASP A 4 -4.95 17.97 -10.85
N LYS A 5 -4.49 16.92 -11.57
CA LYS A 5 -5.38 16.06 -12.35
C LYS A 5 -6.33 15.29 -11.43
N VAL A 6 -5.81 14.71 -10.35
CA VAL A 6 -6.61 13.94 -9.40
C VAL A 6 -7.60 14.85 -8.66
N LEU A 7 -7.15 15.98 -8.13
CA LEU A 7 -8.01 16.96 -7.46
C LEU A 7 -9.08 17.52 -8.39
N GLY A 8 -8.73 17.83 -9.64
CA GLY A 8 -9.67 18.25 -10.67
C GLY A 8 -10.74 17.19 -10.95
N SER A 9 -10.33 15.91 -11.05
CA SER A 9 -11.25 14.79 -11.26
C SER A 9 -12.18 14.57 -10.06
N MET A 10 -11.67 14.69 -8.83
CA MET A 10 -12.48 14.58 -7.61
C MET A 10 -13.56 15.66 -7.58
N LYS A 11 -13.19 16.91 -7.87
CA LYS A 11 -14.14 18.03 -7.94
C LYS A 11 -15.22 17.82 -9.00
N GLN A 12 -14.86 17.32 -10.18
CA GLN A 12 -15.81 17.00 -11.26
C GLN A 12 -16.79 15.88 -10.88
N ALA A 13 -16.32 14.91 -10.08
CA ALA A 13 -17.14 13.83 -9.55
C ALA A 13 -17.99 14.24 -8.33
N GLY A 14 -17.89 15.49 -7.86
CA GLY A 14 -18.60 15.96 -6.67
C GLY A 14 -18.02 15.43 -5.35
N ILE A 15 -16.75 14.98 -5.35
CA ILE A 15 -16.04 14.52 -4.15
C ILE A 15 -15.34 15.71 -3.51
N GLU A 16 -15.68 15.99 -2.26
CA GLU A 16 -15.03 17.03 -1.45
C GLU A 16 -13.67 16.55 -0.93
N VAL A 17 -12.64 17.39 -1.08
CA VAL A 17 -11.31 17.15 -0.52
C VAL A 17 -11.19 17.93 0.78
N LEU A 18 -11.30 17.24 1.91
CA LEU A 18 -11.29 17.86 3.23
C LEU A 18 -9.89 18.34 3.66
N GLU A 19 -8.86 17.58 3.29
CA GLU A 19 -7.48 17.90 3.64
C GLU A 19 -6.52 17.32 2.60
N GLN A 20 -5.43 18.03 2.32
CA GLN A 20 -4.32 17.57 1.49
C GLN A 20 -3.03 17.67 2.32
N LYS A 21 -2.31 16.56 2.43
CA LYS A 21 -1.09 16.49 3.22
C LYS A 21 0.03 15.79 2.46
N GLU A 22 1.22 16.35 2.54
CA GLU A 22 2.44 15.71 2.03
C GLU A 22 3.02 14.80 3.10
N VAL A 23 3.33 13.57 2.74
CA VAL A 23 3.91 12.58 3.67
C VAL A 23 5.44 12.74 3.68
N GLY A 24 5.98 13.25 4.78
CA GLY A 24 7.41 13.49 4.95
C GLY A 24 8.21 12.25 5.37
N ASP A 25 7.61 11.39 6.21
CA ASP A 25 8.26 10.17 6.72
C ASP A 25 7.23 9.05 6.99
N ILE A 26 7.71 7.95 7.56
CA ILE A 26 6.91 6.77 7.92
C ILE A 26 7.17 6.39 9.38
N ASP A 27 7.58 7.35 10.21
CA ASP A 27 7.72 7.14 11.64
C ASP A 27 6.34 6.94 12.27
N ILE A 28 6.21 5.90 13.07
CA ILE A 28 4.91 5.51 13.63
C ILE A 28 4.30 6.61 14.51
N ASP A 29 5.11 7.33 15.27
CA ASP A 29 4.61 8.34 16.21
C ASP A 29 4.03 9.52 15.41
N HIS A 30 4.77 9.96 14.37
CA HIS A 30 4.28 11.00 13.45
C HIS A 30 3.00 10.56 12.74
N VAL A 31 2.96 9.37 12.12
CA VAL A 31 1.78 8.90 11.39
C VAL A 31 0.55 8.81 12.30
N VAL A 32 0.73 8.37 13.56
CA VAL A 32 -0.35 8.32 14.56
C VAL A 32 -0.87 9.72 14.88
N ASP A 33 0.02 10.65 15.20
CA ASP A 33 -0.36 12.03 15.54
C ASP A 33 -1.11 12.71 14.39
N GLU A 34 -0.60 12.55 13.17
CA GLU A 34 -1.24 13.09 11.96
C GLU A 34 -2.61 12.45 11.72
N ALA A 35 -2.74 11.14 11.91
CA ALA A 35 -3.99 10.43 11.70
C ALA A 35 -5.12 10.97 12.58
N PHE A 36 -4.83 11.37 13.83
CA PHE A 36 -5.83 11.89 14.76
C PHE A 36 -6.15 13.38 14.60
N GLN A 37 -5.33 14.13 13.84
CA GLN A 37 -5.61 15.52 13.48
C GLN A 37 -6.60 15.65 12.32
N LEU A 38 -6.80 14.58 11.53
CA LEU A 38 -7.68 14.60 10.36
C LEU A 38 -9.17 14.79 10.74
N PRO A 39 -9.95 15.52 9.93
CA PRO A 39 -11.36 15.81 10.19
C PRO A 39 -12.20 14.57 10.45
N ALA A 40 -13.05 14.62 11.48
CA ALA A 40 -13.88 13.49 11.88
C ALA A 40 -14.90 13.06 10.81
N GLN A 41 -15.31 13.99 9.94
CA GLN A 41 -16.22 13.75 8.82
C GLN A 41 -15.56 13.11 7.60
N THR A 42 -14.26 12.75 7.67
CA THR A 42 -13.59 12.06 6.56
C THR A 42 -14.20 10.69 6.32
N GLU A 43 -14.48 10.39 5.05
CA GLU A 43 -15.11 9.13 4.63
C GLU A 43 -14.13 8.15 3.98
N ALA A 44 -12.97 8.63 3.50
CA ALA A 44 -11.93 7.80 2.90
C ALA A 44 -10.57 8.51 2.91
N VAL A 45 -9.50 7.72 2.87
CA VAL A 45 -8.13 8.21 2.68
C VAL A 45 -7.64 7.78 1.30
N VAL A 46 -7.10 8.71 0.52
CA VAL A 46 -6.49 8.43 -0.78
C VAL A 46 -4.98 8.65 -0.67
N GLY A 47 -4.21 7.57 -0.77
CA GLY A 47 -2.75 7.63 -0.82
C GLY A 47 -2.28 7.73 -2.25
N ILE A 48 -1.50 8.76 -2.59
CA ILE A 48 -0.94 8.96 -3.93
C ILE A 48 0.57 9.08 -3.79
N GLY A 49 1.34 8.18 -4.41
CA GLY A 49 2.80 8.27 -4.39
C GLY A 49 3.52 6.94 -4.41
N GLY A 50 4.79 6.96 -4.00
CA GLY A 50 5.60 5.75 -3.82
C GLY A 50 5.26 4.99 -2.53
N GLY A 51 5.91 3.84 -2.32
CA GLY A 51 5.57 2.91 -1.22
C GLY A 51 5.47 3.55 0.17
N LYS A 52 6.38 4.47 0.54
CA LYS A 52 6.34 5.15 1.85
C LYS A 52 5.08 5.97 2.07
N ALA A 53 4.68 6.76 1.06
CA ALA A 53 3.48 7.59 1.14
C ALA A 53 2.22 6.73 1.26
N LEU A 54 2.17 5.62 0.51
CA LEU A 54 1.07 4.66 0.60
C LEU A 54 1.03 3.95 1.94
N ASP A 55 2.18 3.59 2.49
CA ASP A 55 2.31 2.90 3.78
C ASP A 55 1.80 3.77 4.94
N ALA A 56 2.17 5.06 4.95
CA ALA A 56 1.64 6.03 5.92
C ALA A 56 0.12 6.21 5.77
N ALA A 57 -0.35 6.49 4.55
CA ALA A 57 -1.78 6.71 4.29
C ALA A 57 -2.66 5.49 4.64
N LYS A 58 -2.18 4.29 4.32
CA LYS A 58 -2.82 3.01 4.67
C LYS A 58 -2.90 2.80 6.18
N TYR A 59 -1.84 3.17 6.91
CA TYR A 59 -1.84 3.06 8.36
C TYR A 59 -2.75 4.11 9.01
N THR A 60 -2.75 5.35 8.51
CA THR A 60 -3.71 6.39 8.90
C THR A 60 -5.16 5.92 8.73
N ALA A 61 -5.47 5.33 7.58
CA ALA A 61 -6.79 4.78 7.32
C ALA A 61 -7.15 3.62 8.27
N LEU A 62 -6.19 2.75 8.61
CA LEU A 62 -6.37 1.70 9.61
C LEU A 62 -6.75 2.28 10.98
N LEU A 63 -5.97 3.24 11.48
CA LEU A 63 -6.18 3.86 12.80
C LEU A 63 -7.56 4.50 12.92
N ARG A 64 -8.01 5.16 11.85
CA ARG A 64 -9.32 5.83 11.78
C ARG A 64 -10.45 4.92 11.32
N LYS A 65 -10.16 3.67 10.95
CA LYS A 65 -11.09 2.69 10.36
C LYS A 65 -11.78 3.17 9.08
N TRP A 66 -11.12 4.07 8.34
CA TRP A 66 -11.62 4.57 7.07
C TRP A 66 -11.23 3.64 5.90
N PRO A 67 -12.04 3.58 4.83
CA PRO A 67 -11.62 3.06 3.54
C PRO A 67 -10.32 3.71 3.06
N PHE A 68 -9.42 2.89 2.51
CA PHE A 68 -8.15 3.34 1.92
C PHE A 68 -8.15 3.09 0.42
N ILE A 69 -7.86 4.11 -0.38
CA ILE A 69 -7.64 3.99 -1.82
C ILE A 69 -6.15 4.18 -2.11
N SER A 70 -5.54 3.18 -2.75
CA SER A 70 -4.13 3.15 -3.09
C SER A 70 -3.90 3.59 -4.53
N VAL A 71 -3.12 4.65 -4.74
CA VAL A 71 -2.79 5.21 -6.06
C VAL A 71 -1.26 5.25 -6.23
N PRO A 72 -0.60 4.11 -6.49
CA PRO A 72 0.84 4.05 -6.61
C PRO A 72 1.36 4.84 -7.81
N THR A 73 2.44 5.58 -7.61
CA THR A 73 3.23 6.24 -8.68
C THR A 73 4.53 5.50 -8.99
N SER A 74 4.84 4.44 -8.22
CA SER A 74 5.89 3.47 -8.50
C SER A 74 5.52 2.12 -7.89
N THR A 75 6.05 1.02 -8.44
CA THR A 75 5.74 -0.36 -8.03
C THR A 75 6.99 -1.07 -7.50
N SER A 76 7.59 -0.54 -6.43
CA SER A 76 8.81 -1.13 -5.85
C SER A 76 8.61 -2.45 -5.10
N ASN A 77 7.39 -2.71 -4.64
CA ASN A 77 6.96 -3.92 -3.93
C ASN A 77 5.42 -4.00 -4.01
N ASP A 78 4.83 -5.09 -3.52
CA ASP A 78 3.38 -5.30 -3.51
C ASP A 78 2.61 -4.65 -2.34
N GLY A 79 3.30 -3.83 -1.52
CA GLY A 79 2.73 -3.14 -0.36
C GLY A 79 1.53 -2.24 -0.69
N PHE A 80 1.48 -1.68 -1.91
CA PHE A 80 0.32 -0.90 -2.36
C PHE A 80 -0.97 -1.72 -2.47
N SER A 81 -0.89 -3.05 -2.42
CA SER A 81 -1.99 -4.00 -2.59
C SER A 81 -2.17 -4.97 -1.41
N SER A 82 -1.33 -4.87 -0.37
CA SER A 82 -1.31 -5.84 0.73
C SER A 82 -1.96 -5.32 2.01
N SER A 83 -2.22 -6.24 2.94
CA SER A 83 -2.73 -5.95 4.29
C SER A 83 -1.63 -5.59 5.27
N ASN A 84 -0.40 -5.37 4.82
CA ASN A 84 0.74 -5.03 5.66
C ASN A 84 1.29 -3.67 5.23
N THR A 85 1.90 -2.96 6.17
CA THR A 85 2.55 -1.67 5.91
C THR A 85 3.94 -1.65 6.55
N SER A 86 4.89 -0.96 5.95
CA SER A 86 6.25 -0.86 6.47
C SER A 86 6.49 0.51 7.07
N LEU A 87 6.62 0.58 8.39
CA LEU A 87 6.82 1.81 9.15
C LEU A 87 8.18 1.80 9.85
N THR A 88 8.65 2.97 10.23
CA THR A 88 9.80 3.13 11.12
C THR A 88 9.30 3.13 12.56
N ILE A 89 9.81 2.20 13.36
CA ILE A 89 9.53 2.08 14.80
C ILE A 89 10.88 2.07 15.50
N HIS A 90 11.13 3.07 16.36
CA HIS A 90 12.42 3.24 17.04
C HIS A 90 13.62 3.21 16.08
N GLY A 91 13.50 3.89 14.93
CA GLY A 91 14.56 3.99 13.92
C GLY A 91 14.78 2.72 13.07
N ARG A 92 13.96 1.68 13.24
CA ARG A 92 14.03 0.45 12.45
C ARG A 92 12.80 0.30 11.58
N ARG A 93 13.01 -0.17 10.35
CA ARG A 93 11.92 -0.48 9.43
C ARG A 93 11.29 -1.83 9.82
N ILE A 94 10.02 -1.80 10.21
CA ILE A 94 9.26 -2.95 10.68
C ILE A 94 7.98 -3.07 9.84
N SER A 95 7.63 -4.28 9.45
CA SER A 95 6.35 -4.56 8.82
C SER A 95 5.29 -4.76 9.91
N VAL A 96 4.22 -3.98 9.87
CA VAL A 96 3.09 -4.08 10.79
C VAL A 96 1.82 -4.39 10.03
N HIS A 97 0.84 -4.96 10.74
CA HIS A 97 -0.46 -5.23 10.16
C HIS A 97 -1.19 -3.92 9.85
N ALA A 98 -1.82 -3.90 8.69
CA ALA A 98 -2.70 -2.85 8.23
C ALA A 98 -4.00 -3.46 7.67
N LYS A 99 -4.72 -2.69 6.86
CA LYS A 99 -5.93 -3.15 6.19
C LYS A 99 -5.67 -3.20 4.69
N MET A 100 -6.24 -4.22 4.02
CA MET A 100 -6.29 -4.25 2.57
C MET A 100 -6.88 -2.94 2.03
N PRO A 101 -6.30 -2.35 0.98
CA PRO A 101 -6.92 -1.23 0.29
C PRO A 101 -8.34 -1.60 -0.16
N TYR A 102 -9.27 -0.66 -0.01
CA TYR A 102 -10.62 -0.79 -0.54
C TYR A 102 -10.62 -0.73 -2.07
N GLY A 103 -9.73 0.07 -2.64
CA GLY A 103 -9.52 0.19 -4.08
C GLY A 103 -8.07 0.48 -4.41
N ILE A 104 -7.63 0.02 -5.58
CA ILE A 104 -6.29 0.24 -6.11
C ILE A 104 -6.45 0.83 -7.52
N VAL A 105 -5.82 1.97 -7.77
CA VAL A 105 -5.86 2.66 -9.07
C VAL A 105 -4.42 2.83 -9.56
N ILE A 106 -4.09 2.13 -10.65
CA ILE A 106 -2.74 2.16 -11.23
C ILE A 106 -2.82 2.83 -12.60
N ASP A 107 -2.17 3.98 -12.73
CA ASP A 107 -1.94 4.62 -14.02
C ASP A 107 -0.62 4.09 -14.61
N VAL A 108 -0.72 3.26 -15.64
CA VAL A 108 0.43 2.60 -16.27
C VAL A 108 1.37 3.62 -16.91
N ASP A 109 0.88 4.76 -17.39
CA ASP A 109 1.73 5.81 -17.94
C ASP A 109 2.53 6.51 -16.84
N VAL A 110 1.98 6.66 -15.64
CA VAL A 110 2.74 7.14 -14.47
C VAL A 110 3.81 6.13 -14.08
N ILE A 111 3.46 4.84 -13.96
CA ILE A 111 4.41 3.78 -13.58
C ILE A 111 5.54 3.65 -14.61
N ARG A 112 5.23 3.77 -15.91
CA ARG A 112 6.22 3.71 -16.99
C ARG A 112 7.30 4.79 -16.86
N ASN A 113 6.98 5.92 -16.26
CA ASN A 113 7.91 7.04 -16.06
C ASN A 113 8.60 7.01 -14.68
N ALA A 114 8.33 6.00 -13.84
CA ALA A 114 9.00 5.84 -12.57
C ALA A 114 10.48 5.44 -12.76
N PRO A 115 11.39 5.83 -11.85
CA PRO A 115 12.78 5.38 -11.89
C PRO A 115 12.92 3.86 -11.99
N GLU A 116 13.78 3.38 -12.90
CA GLU A 116 13.92 1.95 -13.20
C GLU A 116 14.27 1.10 -11.97
N CYS A 117 14.98 1.66 -10.98
CA CYS A 117 15.30 0.96 -9.74
C CYS A 117 14.05 0.45 -9.00
N PHE A 118 12.92 1.16 -9.09
CA PHE A 118 11.67 0.69 -8.52
C PHE A 118 11.05 -0.44 -9.34
N ILE A 119 11.19 -0.42 -10.66
CA ILE A 119 10.73 -1.52 -11.52
C ILE A 119 11.51 -2.79 -11.21
N TYR A 120 12.85 -2.71 -11.14
CA TYR A 120 13.69 -3.86 -10.78
C TYR A 120 13.38 -4.38 -9.38
N SER A 121 13.16 -3.48 -8.41
CA SER A 121 12.73 -3.85 -7.06
C SER A 121 11.42 -4.63 -7.07
N GLY A 122 10.42 -4.15 -7.82
CA GLY A 122 9.12 -4.82 -7.95
C GLY A 122 9.20 -6.17 -8.64
N VAL A 123 10.08 -6.33 -9.63
CA VAL A 123 10.33 -7.64 -10.26
C VAL A 123 10.93 -8.62 -9.27
N GLY A 124 11.89 -8.19 -8.44
CA GLY A 124 12.47 -9.03 -7.40
C GLY A 124 11.42 -9.51 -6.38
N ASP A 125 10.57 -8.59 -5.93
CA ASP A 125 9.47 -8.88 -5.02
C ASP A 125 8.47 -9.87 -5.64
N LEU A 126 8.13 -9.71 -6.92
CA LEU A 126 7.24 -10.63 -7.64
C LEU A 126 7.83 -12.04 -7.78
N VAL A 127 9.12 -12.16 -8.10
CA VAL A 127 9.79 -13.47 -8.26
C VAL A 127 9.86 -14.23 -6.94
N SER A 128 9.97 -13.52 -5.81
CA SER A 128 10.02 -14.14 -4.47
C SER A 128 8.77 -15.00 -4.16
N LYS A 129 7.64 -14.73 -4.82
CA LYS A 129 6.39 -15.50 -4.64
C LYS A 129 6.53 -16.95 -5.09
N ILE A 130 7.46 -17.25 -6.00
CA ILE A 130 7.74 -18.62 -6.45
C ILE A 130 8.35 -19.43 -5.30
N THR A 131 9.41 -18.90 -4.66
CA THR A 131 10.05 -19.58 -3.53
C THR A 131 9.16 -19.61 -2.30
N ALA A 132 8.42 -18.53 -2.02
CA ALA A 132 7.50 -18.48 -0.89
C ALA A 132 6.37 -19.52 -1.00
N ALA A 133 5.84 -19.76 -2.21
CA ALA A 133 4.84 -20.80 -2.45
C ALA A 133 5.38 -22.21 -2.17
N GLU A 134 6.63 -22.49 -2.56
CA GLU A 134 7.27 -23.79 -2.31
C GLU A 134 7.57 -23.99 -0.81
N ASP A 135 8.06 -22.97 -0.12
CA ASP A 135 8.28 -23.01 1.33
C ASP A 135 6.95 -23.22 2.10
N TRP A 136 5.87 -22.58 1.66
CA TRP A 136 4.56 -22.74 2.30
C TRP A 136 3.99 -24.15 2.14
N ILE A 137 4.15 -24.75 0.96
CA ILE A 137 3.80 -26.16 0.70
C ILE A 137 4.69 -27.09 1.53
N PHE A 138 5.98 -26.77 1.66
CA PHE A 138 6.89 -27.54 2.49
C PHE A 138 6.48 -27.50 3.97
N GLU A 139 6.11 -26.34 4.52
CA GLU A 139 5.61 -26.22 5.89
C GLU A 139 4.35 -27.06 6.13
N GLU A 140 3.40 -27.08 5.18
CA GLU A 140 2.20 -27.91 5.27
C GLU A 140 2.53 -29.41 5.30
N LYS A 141 3.46 -29.86 4.45
CA LYS A 141 3.93 -31.27 4.45
C LYS A 141 4.57 -31.67 5.79
N ASN A 142 5.09 -30.72 6.54
CA ASN A 142 5.67 -30.93 7.87
C ASN A 142 4.65 -30.68 9.01
N GLY A 143 3.38 -30.41 8.70
CA GLY A 143 2.31 -30.22 9.67
C GLY A 143 2.39 -28.91 10.47
N VAL A 144 3.13 -27.91 10.00
CA VAL A 144 3.32 -26.62 10.70
C VAL A 144 2.16 -25.66 10.41
N THR A 145 1.67 -25.67 9.17
CA THR A 145 0.62 -24.77 8.69
C THR A 145 -0.30 -25.50 7.72
N ARG A 146 -1.30 -24.78 7.21
CA ARG A 146 -2.18 -25.25 6.13
C ARG A 146 -2.16 -24.23 4.99
N VAL A 147 -2.01 -24.72 3.77
CA VAL A 147 -2.04 -23.89 2.56
C VAL A 147 -3.49 -23.53 2.23
N ASP A 148 -3.69 -22.30 1.78
CA ASP A 148 -4.94 -21.88 1.13
C ASP A 148 -4.80 -22.09 -0.38
N ASP A 149 -5.58 -23.05 -0.92
CA ASP A 149 -5.53 -23.44 -2.33
C ASP A 149 -5.84 -22.28 -3.28
N CYS A 150 -6.76 -21.40 -2.89
CA CYS A 150 -7.16 -20.25 -3.71
C CYS A 150 -6.04 -19.20 -3.75
N ALA A 151 -5.45 -18.88 -2.59
CA ALA A 151 -4.32 -17.96 -2.49
C ALA A 151 -3.09 -18.50 -3.25
N LEU A 152 -2.82 -19.81 -3.17
CA LEU A 152 -1.75 -20.46 -3.91
C LEU A 152 -2.01 -20.39 -5.42
N MET A 153 -3.23 -20.68 -5.87
CA MET A 153 -3.60 -20.64 -7.28
C MET A 153 -3.48 -19.23 -7.88
N LEU A 154 -3.89 -18.19 -7.13
CA LEU A 154 -3.83 -16.81 -7.58
C LEU A 154 -2.40 -16.23 -7.58
N SER A 155 -1.54 -16.68 -6.66
CA SER A 155 -0.15 -16.22 -6.57
C SER A 155 0.79 -16.94 -7.54
N LYS A 156 0.46 -18.17 -7.94
CA LYS A 156 1.26 -18.93 -8.90
C LYS A 156 1.14 -18.36 -10.32
N LYS A 157 2.29 -18.21 -10.96
CA LYS A 157 2.38 -18.01 -12.41
C LYS A 157 1.89 -19.27 -13.11
N ARG A 158 0.94 -19.13 -14.04
CA ARG A 158 0.55 -20.20 -14.97
C ARG A 158 1.66 -20.48 -15.99
#